data_AF-A0A1B9KP31-F1
#
_entry.id   AF-A0A1B9KP31-F1
#
_cell.length_a   1.000
_cell.length_b   1.000
_cell.length_c   1.000
_cell.angle_alpha   90.00
_cell.angle_beta   90.00
_cell.angle_gamma   90.00
#
_symmetry.space_group_name_H-M   'P 1'
#
loop_
_entity.id
_entity.type
_entity.pdbx_description
1 polymer ?
#
loop_
_entity_poly.entity_id
_entity_poly.type
_entity_poly.pdbx_seq_one_letter_code
_entity_poly.pdbx_strand_id
1 'polypeptide(L)'
;MDIIDKLEKSNSRTSIYFFKQGIFAQLYGMSLYLARIELNLLVKVCGVRHKKCGGDLILRGGLPVSTLEKHFGRRLIHHDYGYEIKLTHEIEGLTDYNSWYLKQKNYLLKKEEIERNNKTELVEAEKNLEVSALSRKLAASRQLTLSEQEYYFLMNWRQDKYPSSIESGFIRGLKEKILSQGRSRLR
;
A
#
# COMPACT_ATOMS: atom_id res chain seq x y z
N MET A 1 0.72 8.98 25.25
CA MET A 1 0.15 7.71 24.78
C MET A 1 1.26 6.74 24.42
N ASP A 2 1.28 5.58 25.06
CA ASP A 2 2.35 4.60 24.87
C ASP A 2 2.05 3.62 23.72
N ILE A 3 2.93 2.65 23.46
CA ILE A 3 2.75 1.73 22.32
C ILE A 3 1.60 0.75 22.53
N ILE A 4 1.31 0.35 23.77
CA ILE A 4 0.25 -0.62 24.07
C ILE A 4 -1.09 0.04 23.79
N ASP A 5 -1.28 1.26 24.29
CA ASP A 5 -2.48 2.06 24.02
C ASP A 5 -2.69 2.25 22.51
N LYS A 6 -1.61 2.52 21.78
CA LYS A 6 -1.65 2.73 20.32
C LYS A 6 -2.09 1.48 19.59
N LEU A 7 -1.58 0.31 19.97
CA LEU A 7 -1.93 -0.97 19.37
C LEU A 7 -3.38 -1.34 19.65
N GLU A 8 -3.83 -1.13 20.89
CA GLU A 8 -5.22 -1.36 21.28
C GLU A 8 -6.18 -0.48 20.47
N LYS A 9 -5.94 0.84 20.44
CA LYS A 9 -6.75 1.75 19.60
C LYS A 9 -6.70 1.37 18.12
N SER A 10 -5.52 1.00 17.63
CA SER A 10 -5.33 0.64 16.22
C SER A 10 -6.13 -0.58 15.81
N ASN A 11 -6.59 -1.41 16.75
CA ASN A 11 -7.34 -2.63 16.49
C ASN A 11 -8.81 -2.39 16.14
N SER A 12 -9.27 -1.13 16.16
CA SER A 12 -10.60 -0.76 15.67
C SER A 12 -10.79 -1.15 14.20
N ARG A 13 -12.00 -1.62 13.88
CA ARG A 13 -12.44 -1.97 12.52
C ARG A 13 -13.29 -0.88 11.87
N THR A 14 -13.61 0.16 12.62
CA THR A 14 -14.50 1.27 12.21
C THR A 14 -13.76 2.59 12.14
N SER A 15 -12.52 2.65 12.62
CA SER A 15 -11.70 3.86 12.60
C SER A 15 -10.26 3.56 12.24
N ILE A 16 -9.64 4.49 11.50
CA ILE A 16 -8.23 4.50 11.19
C ILE A 16 -7.56 5.56 12.05
N TYR A 17 -6.65 5.13 12.94
CA TYR A 17 -5.95 6.02 13.85
C TYR A 17 -4.53 6.34 13.37
N PHE A 18 -4.24 7.63 13.27
CA PHE A 18 -2.95 8.18 12.90
C PHE A 18 -2.31 8.86 14.12
N PHE A 19 -1.29 8.24 14.71
CA PHE A 19 -0.62 8.77 15.89
C PHE A 19 0.48 9.75 15.49
N LYS A 20 0.36 11.00 15.95
CA LYS A 20 1.35 12.03 15.65
C LYS A 20 2.65 11.75 16.41
N GLN A 21 3.76 11.74 15.67
CA GLN A 21 5.12 11.62 16.20
C GLN A 21 6.00 12.64 15.47
N GLY A 22 6.16 13.81 16.09
CA GLY A 22 6.78 14.97 15.43
C GLY A 22 5.99 15.38 14.19
N ILE A 23 6.67 15.39 13.05
CA ILE A 23 6.09 15.76 11.74
C ILE A 23 5.42 14.60 10.99
N PHE A 24 5.43 13.39 11.55
CA PHE A 24 4.86 12.19 10.94
C PHE A 24 3.59 11.73 11.66
N ALA A 25 2.64 11.24 10.87
CA ALA A 25 1.50 10.48 11.31
C ALA A 25 1.81 8.99 11.16
N GLN A 26 1.91 8.26 12.27
CA GLN A 26 2.20 6.83 12.29
C GLN A 26 0.94 5.99 12.45
N LEU A 27 0.96 4.83 11.81
CA LEU A 27 -0.10 3.82 11.79
C LEU A 27 0.47 2.50 12.30
N TYR A 28 -0.36 1.71 12.98
CA TYR A 28 -0.01 0.38 13.47
C TYR A 28 -1.13 -0.62 13.17
N GLY A 29 -0.81 -1.91 13.21
CA GLY A 29 -1.79 -3.00 13.22
C GLY A 29 -2.91 -2.86 12.18
N MET A 30 -4.16 -2.98 12.64
CA MET A 30 -5.35 -2.90 11.79
C MET A 30 -5.49 -1.51 11.14
N SER A 31 -5.26 -0.40 11.86
CA SER A 31 -5.26 0.93 11.25
C SER A 31 -4.27 1.07 10.08
N LEU A 32 -3.09 0.45 10.16
CA LEU A 32 -2.14 0.41 9.03
C LEU A 32 -2.68 -0.39 7.85
N TYR A 33 -3.34 -1.52 8.11
CA TYR A 33 -3.98 -2.34 7.08
C TYR A 33 -5.13 -1.57 6.40
N LEU A 34 -6.06 -1.04 7.18
CA LEU A 34 -7.21 -0.26 6.74
C LEU A 34 -6.80 0.96 5.92
N ALA A 35 -5.76 1.69 6.34
CA ALA A 35 -5.22 2.80 5.57
C ALA A 35 -4.80 2.40 4.15
N ARG A 36 -4.34 1.15 3.95
CA ARG A 36 -3.95 0.66 2.62
C ARG A 36 -5.14 0.24 1.78
N ILE A 37 -6.15 -0.39 2.37
CA ILE A 37 -7.28 -0.94 1.60
C ILE A 37 -8.40 0.08 1.41
N GLU A 38 -8.73 0.87 2.43
CA GLU A 38 -9.83 1.84 2.38
C GLU A 38 -9.40 3.20 1.85
N LEU A 39 -8.21 3.64 2.22
CA LEU A 39 -7.71 4.97 1.82
C LEU A 39 -6.71 4.91 0.66
N ASN A 40 -6.40 3.69 0.19
CA ASN A 40 -5.38 3.43 -0.83
C ASN A 40 -4.04 4.14 -0.54
N LEU A 41 -3.67 4.25 0.74
CA LEU A 41 -2.44 4.92 1.14
C LEU A 41 -1.24 4.01 0.90
N LEU A 42 -0.31 4.49 0.07
CA LEU A 42 0.96 3.84 -0.20
C LEU A 42 1.97 4.09 0.93
N VAL A 43 1.64 3.59 2.12
CA VAL A 43 2.52 3.67 3.29
C VAL A 43 3.53 2.54 3.24
N LYS A 44 4.83 2.85 3.41
CA LYS A 44 5.86 1.82 3.58
C LYS A 44 5.63 1.10 4.91
N VAL A 45 5.54 -0.23 4.87
CA VAL A 45 5.44 -1.07 6.07
C VAL A 45 6.85 -1.35 6.57
N CYS A 46 7.08 -1.08 7.85
CA CYS A 46 8.34 -1.32 8.55
C CYS A 46 8.05 -2.10 9.83
N GLY A 47 9.02 -2.89 10.28
CA GLY A 47 8.97 -3.58 11.57
C GLY A 47 9.78 -2.83 12.62
N VAL A 48 9.27 -2.74 13.85
CA VAL A 48 10.03 -2.25 15.01
C VAL A 48 9.81 -3.18 16.18
N ARG A 49 10.90 -3.55 16.86
CA ARG A 49 10.85 -4.29 18.12
C ARG A 49 10.66 -3.33 19.27
N HIS A 50 9.67 -3.60 20.12
CA HIS A 50 9.40 -2.77 21.29
C HIS A 50 9.53 -3.58 22.58
N LYS A 51 10.38 -3.13 23.51
CA LYS A 51 10.66 -3.85 24.78
C LYS A 51 9.40 -4.12 25.60
N LYS A 52 8.50 -3.13 25.69
CA LYS A 52 7.21 -3.26 26.39
C LYS A 52 6.27 -4.33 25.80
N CYS A 53 6.51 -4.76 24.57
CA CYS A 53 5.73 -5.80 23.90
C CYS A 53 6.54 -7.11 23.85
N GLY A 54 7.34 -7.43 24.87
CA GLY A 54 8.15 -8.65 24.89
C GLY A 54 9.22 -8.73 23.79
N GLY A 55 9.57 -7.61 23.15
CA GLY A 55 10.51 -7.61 22.02
C GLY A 55 9.90 -8.06 20.68
N ASP A 56 8.58 -8.20 20.62
CA ASP A 56 7.88 -8.61 19.40
C ASP A 56 8.05 -7.59 18.27
N LEU A 57 8.06 -8.10 17.04
CA LEU A 57 8.09 -7.25 15.84
C LEU A 57 6.70 -6.67 15.59
N ILE A 58 6.57 -5.36 15.78
CA ILE A 58 5.36 -4.59 15.53
C ILE A 58 5.43 -3.97 14.14
N LEU A 59 4.39 -4.20 13.34
CA LEU A 59 4.25 -3.54 12.06
C LEU A 59 3.80 -2.09 12.25
N ARG A 60 4.53 -1.18 11.63
CA ARG A 60 4.19 0.23 11.57
C ARG A 60 4.38 0.80 10.18
N GLY A 61 3.71 1.90 9.91
CA GLY A 61 3.94 2.74 8.75
C GLY A 61 3.72 4.20 9.12
N GLY A 62 4.06 5.11 8.24
CA GLY A 62 3.69 6.51 8.44
C GLY A 62 3.86 7.36 7.19
N LEU A 63 3.29 8.55 7.27
CA LEU A 63 3.37 9.59 6.25
C LEU A 63 3.54 10.96 6.93
N PRO A 64 4.05 11.97 6.22
CA PRO A 64 4.09 13.34 6.75
C PRO A 64 2.69 13.82 7.11
N VAL A 65 2.57 14.52 8.24
CA VAL A 65 1.31 15.12 8.70
C VAL A 65 0.74 16.07 7.65
N SER A 66 1.60 16.87 7.01
CA SER A 66 1.19 17.78 5.93
C SER A 66 0.55 17.03 4.76
N THR A 67 1.05 15.84 4.41
CA THR A 67 0.46 14.99 3.37
C THR A 67 -0.90 14.46 3.81
N LEU A 68 -1.03 14.00 5.06
CA LEU A 68 -2.29 13.51 5.63
C LEU A 68 -3.36 14.61 5.60
N GLU A 69 -3.05 15.79 6.14
CA GLU A 69 -3.95 16.93 6.23
C GLU A 69 -4.36 17.44 4.84
N LYS A 70 -3.43 17.49 3.90
CA LYS A 70 -3.72 17.88 2.51
C LYS A 70 -4.72 16.95 1.82
N HIS A 71 -4.60 15.64 2.03
CA HIS A 71 -5.44 14.66 1.33
C HIS A 71 -6.79 14.44 2.02
N PHE A 72 -6.84 14.53 3.35
CA PHE A 72 -8.03 14.14 4.11
C PHE A 72 -8.58 15.21 5.04
N GLY A 73 -8.10 16.46 4.98
CA GLY A 73 -8.39 17.53 5.96
C GLY A 73 -9.83 17.60 6.48
N ARG A 74 -10.84 17.51 5.59
CA ARG A 74 -12.26 17.56 6.00
C ARG A 74 -12.79 16.29 6.70
N ARG A 75 -12.11 15.16 6.52
CA ARG A 75 -12.46 13.85 7.10
C ARG A 75 -11.66 13.53 8.37
N LEU A 76 -10.63 14.32 8.68
CA LEU A 76 -9.77 14.09 9.84
C LEU A 76 -10.45 14.64 11.09
N ILE A 77 -10.65 13.76 12.07
CA ILE A 77 -11.00 14.12 13.44
C ILE A 77 -9.69 14.30 14.20
N HIS A 78 -9.47 15.50 14.75
CA HIS A 78 -8.25 15.83 15.47
C HIS A 78 -8.34 15.40 16.93
N HIS A 79 -7.27 14.78 17.42
CA HIS A 79 -7.07 14.39 18.81
C HIS A 79 -5.73 14.94 19.30
N ASP A 80 -5.55 15.03 20.61
CA ASP A 80 -4.28 15.41 21.25
C ASP A 80 -3.12 14.46 20.86
N TYR A 81 -3.41 13.18 20.64
CA TYR A 81 -2.44 12.16 20.20
C TYR A 81 -2.31 12.02 18.68
N GLY A 82 -3.09 12.74 17.87
CA GLY A 82 -3.02 12.67 16.41
C GLY A 82 -4.37 12.84 15.71
N TYR A 83 -4.72 11.90 14.84
CA TYR A 83 -5.87 12.02 13.96
C TYR A 83 -6.64 10.70 13.85
N GLU A 84 -7.92 10.80 13.55
CA GLU A 84 -8.79 9.67 13.29
C GLU A 84 -9.58 9.91 12.00
N ILE A 85 -9.77 8.85 11.21
CA ILE A 85 -10.78 8.82 10.15
C ILE A 85 -11.77 7.72 10.48
N LYS A 86 -13.03 8.08 10.66
CA LYS A 86 -14.13 7.10 10.80
C LYS A 86 -14.47 6.53 9.43
N LEU A 87 -14.62 5.21 9.39
CA LEU A 87 -15.13 4.48 8.24
C LEU A 87 -16.66 4.50 8.26
N THR A 88 -17.26 4.43 7.08
CA THR A 88 -18.72 4.41 6.92
C THR A 88 -19.32 3.03 7.19
N HIS A 89 -18.48 2.01 7.25
CA HIS A 89 -18.85 0.62 7.48
C HIS A 89 -17.78 -0.07 8.32
N GLU A 90 -18.15 -1.14 9.00
CA GLU A 90 -17.20 -2.04 9.64
C GLU A 90 -16.64 -3.01 8.60
N ILE A 91 -15.33 -3.27 8.64
CA ILE A 91 -14.73 -4.24 7.74
C ILE A 91 -14.91 -5.67 8.26
N GLU A 92 -15.64 -6.46 7.49
CA GLU A 92 -15.73 -7.91 7.63
C GLU A 92 -14.51 -8.54 6.95
N GLY A 93 -13.58 -9.12 7.72
CA GLY A 93 -12.37 -9.69 7.11
C GLY A 93 -11.16 -9.86 8.03
N LEU A 94 -11.37 -10.32 9.27
CA LEU A 94 -10.25 -10.55 10.19
C LEU A 94 -9.23 -11.56 9.62
N THR A 95 -9.69 -12.52 8.82
CA THR A 95 -8.86 -13.51 8.12
C THR A 95 -7.90 -12.86 7.12
N ASP A 96 -8.37 -11.88 6.35
CA ASP A 96 -7.55 -11.17 5.36
C ASP A 96 -6.51 -10.28 6.04
N TYR A 97 -6.93 -9.59 7.10
CA TYR A 97 -6.01 -8.83 7.95
C TYR A 97 -4.92 -9.74 8.53
N ASN A 98 -5.29 -10.86 9.16
CA ASN A 98 -4.33 -11.77 9.78
C ASN A 98 -3.34 -12.35 8.76
N SER A 99 -3.86 -12.76 7.60
CA SER A 99 -3.04 -13.27 6.50
C SER A 99 -2.07 -12.22 5.99
N TRP A 100 -2.54 -10.97 5.80
CA TRP A 100 -1.68 -9.85 5.43
C TRP A 100 -0.63 -9.56 6.50
N TYR A 101 -1.02 -9.51 7.77
CA TYR A 101 -0.14 -9.19 8.89
C TYR A 101 0.98 -10.21 9.02
N LEU A 102 0.65 -11.51 9.01
CA LEU A 102 1.62 -12.59 9.07
C LEU A 102 2.57 -12.56 7.87
N LYS A 103 2.05 -12.32 6.67
CA LYS A 103 2.88 -12.20 5.46
C LYS A 103 3.88 -11.04 5.58
N GLN A 104 3.45 -9.87 6.05
CA GLN A 104 4.33 -8.72 6.26
C GLN A 104 5.35 -8.97 7.37
N LYS A 105 4.92 -9.52 8.52
CA LYS A 105 5.79 -9.84 9.65
C LYS A 105 6.88 -10.83 9.23
N ASN A 106 6.51 -11.91 8.56
CA ASN A 106 7.45 -12.94 8.10
C ASN A 106 8.43 -12.40 7.05
N TYR A 107 7.96 -11.56 6.11
CA TYR A 107 8.84 -10.90 5.16
C TYR A 107 9.89 -10.03 5.86
N LEU A 108 9.48 -9.21 6.83
CA LEU A 108 10.39 -8.33 7.57
C LEU A 108 11.35 -9.10 8.48
N LEU A 109 10.91 -10.19 9.11
CA LEU A 109 11.78 -11.07 9.89
C LEU A 109 12.85 -11.72 9.02
N LYS A 110 12.48 -12.25 7.85
CA LYS A 110 13.44 -12.78 6.88
C LYS A 110 14.40 -11.71 6.39
N LYS A 111 13.90 -10.50 6.10
CA LYS A 111 14.75 -9.37 5.71
C LYS A 111 15.76 -9.02 6.81
N GLU A 112 15.32 -8.95 8.07
CA GLU A 112 16.18 -8.69 9.23
C GLU A 112 17.25 -9.80 9.40
N GLU A 113 16.87 -11.06 9.17
CA GLU A 113 17.79 -12.20 9.20
C GLU A 113 18.83 -12.13 8.07
N ILE A 114 18.42 -11.82 6.85
CA ILE A 114 19.32 -11.64 5.70
C ILE A 114 20.27 -10.47 5.95
N GLU A 115 19.77 -9.32 6.44
CA GLU A 115 20.60 -8.16 6.76
C GLU A 115 21.61 -8.44 7.89
N ARG A 116 21.25 -9.31 8.86
CA ARG A 116 22.15 -9.75 9.92
C ARG A 116 23.20 -10.76 9.43
N ASN A 117 22.83 -11.64 8.52
CA ASN A 117 23.68 -12.76 8.08
C ASN A 117 24.56 -12.40 6.88
N ASN A 118 24.09 -11.55 5.95
CA ASN A 118 24.74 -11.24 4.67
C ASN A 118 24.72 -9.72 4.38
N LYS A 119 25.87 -9.05 4.48
CA LYS A 119 26.03 -7.65 4.05
C LYS A 119 26.02 -7.46 2.50
N THR A 120 25.74 -8.51 1.71
CA THR A 120 26.09 -8.55 0.28
C THR A 120 25.01 -9.08 -0.68
N GLU A 121 23.78 -9.38 -0.24
CA GLU A 121 22.75 -10.00 -1.13
C GLU A 121 21.38 -9.30 -1.08
N LEU A 122 21.36 -7.96 -1.12
CA LEU A 122 20.10 -7.19 -1.11
C LEU A 122 19.46 -6.97 -2.50
N VAL A 123 20.07 -7.42 -3.60
CA VAL A 123 19.68 -6.99 -4.96
C VAL A 123 18.56 -7.84 -5.60
N GLU A 124 18.37 -9.10 -5.20
CA GLU A 124 17.40 -9.99 -5.87
C GLU A 124 16.02 -10.04 -5.19
N ALA A 125 15.94 -9.83 -3.87
CA ALA A 125 14.67 -9.84 -3.14
C ALA A 125 13.83 -8.56 -3.36
N GLU A 126 14.48 -7.42 -3.62
CA GLU A 126 13.79 -6.15 -3.89
C GLU A 126 13.10 -6.15 -5.28
N LYS A 127 13.69 -6.83 -6.28
CA LYS A 127 13.11 -6.95 -7.63
C LYS A 127 11.75 -7.67 -7.64
N ASN A 128 11.56 -8.69 -6.82
CA ASN A 128 10.30 -9.45 -6.79
C ASN A 128 9.17 -8.72 -6.04
N LEU A 129 9.49 -7.82 -5.10
CA LEU A 129 8.48 -6.99 -4.43
C LEU A 129 8.14 -5.72 -5.23
N GLU A 130 9.11 -5.16 -5.96
CA GLU A 130 8.88 -4.02 -6.85
C GLU A 130 7.93 -4.35 -8.00
N VAL A 131 7.92 -5.58 -8.52
CA VAL A 131 6.92 -6.00 -9.53
C VAL A 131 5.49 -5.95 -8.95
N SER A 132 5.30 -6.32 -7.68
CA SER A 132 4.01 -6.17 -6.97
C SER A 132 3.65 -4.71 -6.65
N ALA A 133 4.65 -3.86 -6.41
CA ALA A 133 4.46 -2.42 -6.19
C ALA A 133 4.22 -1.66 -7.50
N LEU A 134 4.81 -2.09 -8.62
CA LEU A 134 4.58 -1.58 -9.98
C LEU A 134 3.18 -1.95 -10.48
N SER A 135 2.71 -3.17 -10.24
CA SER A 135 1.32 -3.56 -10.51
C SER A 135 0.32 -2.70 -9.72
N ARG A 136 0.68 -2.25 -8.51
CA ARG A 136 -0.13 -1.33 -7.70
C ARG A 136 0.07 0.15 -8.04
N LYS A 137 1.25 0.54 -8.53
CA LYS A 137 1.49 1.85 -9.16
C LYS A 137 0.61 1.99 -10.39
N LEU A 138 0.41 0.92 -11.16
CA LEU A 138 -0.54 0.85 -12.28
C LEU A 138 -2.00 0.96 -11.80
N ALA A 139 -2.38 0.25 -10.73
CA ALA A 139 -3.74 0.32 -10.18
C ALA A 139 -4.08 1.68 -9.51
N ALA A 140 -3.07 2.39 -8.98
CA ALA A 140 -3.22 3.74 -8.44
C ALA A 140 -3.00 4.83 -9.51
N SER A 141 -2.46 4.51 -10.68
CA SER A 141 -2.27 5.43 -11.79
C SER A 141 -3.40 5.31 -12.79
N ARG A 142 -4.30 6.30 -12.76
CA ARG A 142 -5.12 6.75 -13.90
C ARG A 142 -6.00 5.68 -14.56
N GLN A 143 -7.32 5.86 -14.46
CA GLN A 143 -8.27 5.10 -15.28
C GLN A 143 -7.88 5.24 -16.76
N LEU A 144 -7.37 4.16 -17.34
CA LEU A 144 -7.03 4.10 -18.75
C LEU A 144 -8.33 3.83 -19.51
N THR A 145 -8.88 4.86 -20.17
CA THR A 145 -10.05 4.70 -21.02
C THR A 145 -9.69 3.87 -22.23
N LEU A 146 -10.21 2.65 -22.31
CA LEU A 146 -10.08 1.78 -23.48
C LEU A 146 -11.14 2.14 -24.52
N SER A 147 -10.77 2.05 -25.79
CA SER A 147 -11.72 1.97 -26.88
C SER A 147 -12.42 0.61 -26.85
N GLU A 148 -13.58 0.54 -27.50
CA GLU A 148 -14.37 -0.69 -27.59
C GLU A 148 -13.57 -1.85 -28.20
N GLN A 149 -12.76 -1.58 -29.23
CA GLN A 149 -11.89 -2.58 -29.86
C GLN A 149 -10.80 -3.09 -28.89
N GLU A 150 -10.17 -2.21 -28.11
CA GLU A 150 -9.16 -2.60 -27.13
C GLU A 150 -9.75 -3.43 -25.99
N TYR A 151 -10.97 -3.08 -25.54
CA TYR A 151 -11.70 -3.83 -24.55
C TYR A 151 -12.05 -5.24 -25.05
N TYR A 152 -12.60 -5.35 -26.26
CA TYR A 152 -12.93 -6.64 -26.85
C TYR A 152 -11.69 -7.51 -27.09
N PHE A 153 -10.58 -6.90 -27.50
CA PHE A 153 -9.30 -7.61 -27.64
C PHE A 153 -8.86 -8.24 -26.31
N LEU A 154 -8.88 -7.46 -25.21
CA LEU A 154 -8.50 -7.95 -23.88
C LEU A 154 -9.44 -9.02 -23.34
N MET A 155 -10.75 -8.83 -23.46
CA MET A 155 -11.76 -9.79 -22.98
C MET A 155 -11.65 -11.15 -23.68
N ASN A 156 -11.13 -11.15 -24.90
CA ASN A 156 -10.99 -12.34 -25.71
C ASN A 156 -9.56 -12.87 -25.77
N TRP A 157 -8.60 -12.23 -25.08
CA TRP A 157 -7.20 -12.59 -25.15
C TRP A 157 -6.93 -13.96 -24.52
N ARG A 158 -6.14 -14.77 -25.24
CA ARG A 158 -5.56 -16.04 -24.76
C ARG A 158 -4.19 -16.17 -25.41
N GLN A 159 -3.26 -16.82 -24.70
CA GLN A 159 -1.95 -17.15 -25.25
C GLN A 159 -2.11 -17.87 -26.61
N ASP A 160 -1.36 -17.43 -27.62
CA ASP A 160 -1.33 -17.96 -29.00
C ASP A 160 -2.62 -17.80 -29.82
N LYS A 161 -3.62 -17.05 -29.34
CA LYS A 161 -4.86 -16.78 -30.10
C LYS A 161 -4.67 -15.75 -31.22
N TYR A 162 -3.76 -14.81 -31.03
CA TYR A 162 -3.46 -13.76 -31.99
C TYR A 162 -2.03 -13.90 -32.50
N PRO A 163 -1.76 -13.58 -33.78
CA PRO A 163 -0.39 -13.49 -34.29
C PRO A 163 0.46 -12.54 -33.44
N SER A 164 1.73 -12.89 -33.25
CA SER A 164 2.65 -12.11 -32.40
C SER A 164 2.82 -10.66 -32.86
N SER A 165 2.60 -10.38 -34.16
CA SER A 165 2.58 -9.02 -34.71
C SER A 165 1.41 -8.18 -34.20
N ILE A 166 0.23 -8.78 -34.03
CA ILE A 166 -0.98 -8.13 -33.50
C ILE A 166 -0.82 -7.90 -32.00
N GLU A 167 -0.34 -8.89 -31.26
CA GLU A 167 -0.10 -8.74 -29.82
C GLU A 167 0.95 -7.68 -29.51
N SER A 168 2.07 -7.70 -30.24
CA SER A 168 3.13 -6.71 -30.09
C SER A 168 2.65 -5.30 -30.46
N GLY A 169 1.83 -5.19 -31.52
CA GLY A 169 1.20 -3.93 -31.93
C GLY A 169 0.26 -3.38 -30.86
N PHE A 170 -0.59 -4.23 -30.29
CA PHE A 170 -1.51 -3.88 -29.21
C PHE A 170 -0.77 -3.42 -27.95
N ILE A 171 0.26 -4.17 -27.52
CA ILE A 171 1.09 -3.82 -26.36
C ILE A 171 1.80 -2.47 -26.59
N ARG A 172 2.33 -2.24 -27.79
CA ARG A 172 2.95 -0.97 -28.15
C ARG A 172 1.95 0.20 -28.09
N GLY A 173 0.76 0.02 -28.65
CA GLY A 173 -0.31 1.02 -28.61
C GLY A 173 -0.75 1.37 -27.18
N LEU A 174 -0.92 0.36 -26.31
CA LEU A 174 -1.21 0.59 -24.90
C LEU A 174 -0.09 1.36 -24.19
N LYS A 175 1.18 1.05 -24.44
CA LYS A 175 2.33 1.78 -23.87
C LYS A 175 2.31 3.26 -24.29
N GLU A 176 2.07 3.55 -25.56
CA GLU A 176 1.98 4.93 -26.07
C GLU A 176 0.79 5.69 -25.47
N LYS A 177 -0.35 5.01 -25.29
CA LYS A 177 -1.55 5.59 -24.66
C LYS A 177 -1.32 5.95 -23.19
N ILE A 178 -0.62 5.09 -22.45
CA ILE A 178 -0.21 5.35 -21.06
C ILE A 178 0.75 6.55 -20.98
N LEU A 179 1.70 6.63 -21.91
CA LEU A 179 2.70 7.72 -21.95
C LEU A 179 2.11 9.07 -22.37
N SER A 180 1.18 9.08 -23.33
CA SER A 180 0.56 10.31 -23.87
C SER A 180 -0.39 10.99 -22.89
N GLN A 181 -1.16 10.23 -22.10
CA GLN A 181 -1.94 10.79 -20.99
C GLN A 181 -1.05 11.46 -19.92
N GLY A 182 0.26 11.19 -19.91
CA GLY A 182 1.30 11.88 -19.13
C GLY A 182 1.44 13.37 -19.43
N ARG A 183 1.19 13.80 -20.67
CA ARG A 183 1.63 15.10 -21.19
C ARG A 183 0.54 16.19 -21.25
N SER A 184 -0.75 15.84 -21.19
CA SER A 184 -1.86 16.82 -21.36
C SER A 184 -2.19 17.69 -20.14
N ARG A 185 -1.31 17.84 -19.14
CA ARG A 185 -1.53 18.73 -17.98
C ARG A 185 -0.38 19.72 -17.71
N LEU A 186 0.47 19.96 -18.71
CA LEU A 186 1.50 21.03 -18.67
C LEU A 186 1.13 22.23 -19.56
N ARG A 187 -0.16 22.48 -19.78
CA ARG A 187 -0.67 23.74 -20.34
C ARG A 187 -1.78 24.27 -19.45
#